data_AF-A0A7K2YPU9-F1
#
_entry.id   AF-A0A7K2YPU9-F1
#
_cell.length_a   1.000
_cell.length_b   1.000
_cell.length_c   1.000
_cell.angle_alpha   90.00
_cell.angle_beta   90.00
_cell.angle_gamma   90.00
#
_symmetry.space_group_name_H-M   'P 1'
#
loop_
_entity.id
_entity.type
_entity.pdbx_description
1 polymer ?
#
loop_
_entity_poly.entity_id
_entity_poly.type
_entity_poly.pdbx_seq_one_letter_code
_entity_poly.pdbx_strand_id
1 'polypeptide(L)'
;MLRLTVRGFLAQRLRLLTSVRAVALPVAFVAATLILTDTIGAADAAEVRSTAADATVSPVAADDGGPLRVPTLPLALVDRARRVAGAADAHPTVSVHDAVVVDRAGHRLSDRFTVADYGKSAAVSVVAVRAPAGPRDVVLDRASVEAAGVRLGDPVRVAAAPARSR
;
A
#
# COMPACT_ATOMS: atom_id res chain seq x y z
N MET A 1 -28.50 -17.92 48.50
CA MET A 1 -29.31 -18.24 47.30
C MET A 1 -28.44 -18.50 46.07
N LEU A 2 -27.66 -17.53 45.58
CA LEU A 2 -26.85 -17.66 44.36
C LEU A 2 -25.86 -18.85 44.34
N ARG A 3 -25.22 -19.15 45.47
CA ARG A 3 -24.33 -20.32 45.63
C ARG A 3 -25.04 -21.66 45.47
N LEU A 4 -26.30 -21.75 45.87
CA LEU A 4 -27.11 -22.98 45.77
C LEU A 4 -27.51 -23.23 44.31
N THR A 5 -27.87 -22.16 43.60
CA THR A 5 -28.19 -22.18 42.17
C THR A 5 -26.99 -22.60 41.32
N VAL A 6 -25.80 -22.03 41.59
CA VAL A 6 -24.55 -22.40 40.88
C VAL A 6 -24.18 -23.87 41.13
N ARG A 7 -24.37 -24.37 42.35
CA ARG A 7 -24.11 -25.79 42.69
C ARG A 7 -25.10 -26.73 41.98
N GLY A 8 -26.37 -26.33 41.86
CA GLY A 8 -27.38 -27.09 41.12
C GLY A 8 -27.07 -27.18 39.63
N PHE A 9 -26.61 -26.07 39.04
CA PHE A 9 -26.10 -26.06 37.66
C PHE A 9 -24.87 -26.99 37.51
N LEU A 10 -23.87 -26.89 38.39
CA LEU A 10 -22.70 -27.77 38.35
C LEU A 10 -22.99 -29.25 38.65
N ALA A 11 -24.19 -29.60 39.13
CA ALA A 11 -24.62 -30.99 39.31
C ALA A 11 -25.05 -31.63 37.97
N GLN A 12 -25.47 -30.84 36.99
CA GLN A 12 -25.89 -31.30 35.64
C GLN A 12 -24.91 -30.83 34.56
N ARG A 13 -23.62 -31.11 34.77
CA ARG A 13 -22.51 -30.65 33.93
C ARG A 13 -22.70 -30.93 32.44
N LEU A 14 -23.23 -32.11 32.11
CA LEU A 14 -23.44 -32.53 30.72
C LEU A 14 -24.44 -31.62 29.99
N ARG A 15 -25.54 -31.29 30.68
CA ARG A 15 -26.66 -30.53 30.12
C ARG A 15 -26.34 -29.04 30.01
N LEU A 16 -25.52 -28.53 30.92
CA LEU A 16 -24.96 -27.18 30.82
C LEU A 16 -23.97 -27.05 29.68
N LEU A 17 -23.09 -28.02 29.51
CA LEU A 17 -22.07 -27.94 28.47
C LEU A 17 -22.70 -27.91 27.07
N THR A 18 -23.72 -28.72 26.82
CA THR A 18 -24.44 -28.73 25.54
C THR A 18 -25.18 -27.43 25.30
N SER A 19 -25.85 -26.89 26.32
CA SER A 19 -26.62 -25.64 26.20
C SER A 19 -25.72 -24.42 26.00
N VAL A 20 -24.61 -24.34 26.75
CA VAL A 20 -23.63 -23.26 26.59
C VAL A 20 -23.00 -23.33 25.20
N ARG A 21 -22.62 -24.52 24.72
CA ARG A 21 -22.08 -24.68 23.36
C ARG A 21 -23.09 -24.28 22.29
N ALA A 22 -24.36 -24.69 22.42
CA ALA A 22 -25.41 -24.36 21.47
C ALA A 22 -25.61 -22.85 21.28
N VAL A 23 -25.34 -22.04 22.31
CA VAL A 23 -25.45 -20.58 22.23
C VAL A 23 -24.09 -19.92 21.93
N ALA A 24 -23.01 -20.39 22.56
CA ALA A 24 -21.69 -19.76 22.43
C ALA A 24 -21.08 -19.95 21.03
N LEU A 25 -21.25 -21.11 20.40
CA LEU A 25 -20.70 -21.37 19.05
C LEU A 25 -21.29 -20.44 17.98
N PRO A 26 -22.63 -20.26 17.86
CA PRO A 26 -23.19 -19.30 16.91
C PRO A 26 -22.81 -17.85 17.20
N VAL A 27 -22.85 -17.42 18.47
CA VAL A 27 -22.49 -16.04 18.84
C VAL A 27 -21.02 -15.75 18.55
N ALA A 28 -20.13 -16.70 18.85
CA ALA A 28 -18.71 -16.58 18.52
C ALA A 28 -18.48 -16.52 17.01
N PHE A 29 -19.22 -17.29 16.22
CA PHE A 29 -19.14 -17.25 14.76
C PHE A 29 -19.56 -15.88 14.20
N VAL A 30 -20.70 -15.32 14.65
CA VAL A 30 -21.16 -13.99 14.22
C VAL A 30 -20.15 -12.91 14.63
N ALA A 31 -19.63 -12.97 15.86
CA ALA A 31 -18.60 -12.04 16.32
C ALA A 31 -17.32 -12.15 15.46
N ALA A 32 -16.88 -13.37 15.13
CA ALA A 32 -15.71 -13.58 14.28
C ALA A 32 -15.90 -13.04 12.87
N THR A 33 -17.09 -13.21 12.26
CA THR A 33 -17.38 -12.63 10.93
C THR A 33 -17.41 -11.11 10.98
N LEU A 34 -17.96 -10.50 12.03
CA LEU A 34 -17.98 -9.05 12.18
C LEU A 34 -16.57 -8.49 12.38
N ILE A 35 -15.76 -9.13 13.22
CA ILE A 35 -14.35 -8.76 13.41
C ILE A 35 -13.58 -8.93 12.10
N LEU A 36 -13.80 -10.03 11.36
CA LEU A 36 -13.15 -10.26 10.07
C LEU A 36 -13.54 -9.20 9.04
N THR A 37 -14.82 -8.85 8.95
CA THR A 37 -15.29 -7.79 8.06
C THR A 37 -14.73 -6.44 8.47
N ASP A 38 -14.68 -6.14 9.78
CA ASP A 38 -14.11 -4.90 10.29
C ASP A 38 -12.60 -4.84 10.06
N THR A 39 -11.86 -5.95 10.20
CA THR A 39 -10.43 -5.98 9.93
C THR A 39 -10.11 -5.90 8.45
N ILE A 40 -10.86 -6.57 7.57
CA ILE A 40 -10.71 -6.43 6.12
C ILE A 40 -11.05 -4.98 5.72
N GLY A 41 -12.17 -4.44 6.19
CA GLY A 41 -12.57 -3.07 5.91
C GLY A 41 -11.58 -2.04 6.44
N ALA A 42 -11.00 -2.28 7.61
CA ALA A 42 -9.97 -1.41 8.20
C ALA A 42 -8.64 -1.52 7.46
N ALA A 43 -8.25 -2.71 6.98
CA ALA A 43 -7.06 -2.91 6.18
C ALA A 43 -7.18 -2.16 4.83
N ASP A 44 -8.31 -2.33 4.14
CA ASP A 44 -8.59 -1.65 2.88
C ASP A 44 -8.68 -0.12 3.11
N ALA A 45 -9.35 0.33 4.18
CA ALA A 45 -9.49 1.74 4.49
C ALA A 45 -8.17 2.39 4.94
N ALA A 46 -7.29 1.66 5.61
CA ALA A 46 -5.96 2.15 5.99
C ALA A 46 -5.06 2.33 4.76
N GLU A 47 -5.14 1.43 3.79
CA GLU A 47 -4.43 1.54 2.52
C GLU A 47 -4.90 2.76 1.72
N VAL A 48 -6.22 2.96 1.63
CA VAL A 48 -6.80 4.12 0.92
C VAL A 48 -6.51 5.42 1.67
N ARG A 49 -6.74 5.52 2.99
CA ARG A 49 -6.56 6.80 3.72
C ARG A 49 -5.12 7.27 3.85
N SER A 50 -4.15 6.36 3.85
CA SER A 50 -2.74 6.73 3.96
C SER A 50 -2.16 7.28 2.65
N THR A 51 -2.84 7.03 1.51
CA THR A 51 -2.30 7.31 0.18
C THR A 51 -3.26 8.11 -0.71
N ALA A 52 -4.53 8.24 -0.35
CA ALA A 52 -5.54 8.87 -1.20
C ALA A 52 -5.37 10.38 -1.24
N ALA A 53 -4.99 10.88 -2.40
CA ALA A 53 -5.33 12.24 -2.79
C ALA A 53 -6.87 12.38 -2.82
N ASP A 54 -7.39 13.54 -2.39
CA ASP A 54 -8.83 13.83 -2.45
C ASP A 54 -9.37 13.78 -3.89
N ALA A 55 -8.50 14.06 -4.87
CA ALA A 55 -8.77 13.92 -6.29
C ALA A 55 -7.51 13.51 -7.05
N THR A 56 -7.65 12.56 -7.97
CA THR A 56 -6.57 12.10 -8.86
C THR A 56 -6.92 12.42 -10.31
N VAL A 57 -6.00 13.10 -11.00
CA VAL A 57 -6.12 13.36 -12.45
C VAL A 57 -5.23 12.39 -13.20
N SER A 58 -5.84 11.53 -14.00
CA SER A 58 -5.14 10.52 -14.79
C SER A 58 -5.33 10.75 -16.30
N PRO A 59 -4.33 10.42 -17.13
CA PRO A 59 -4.51 10.45 -18.58
C PRO A 59 -5.54 9.38 -18.98
N VAL A 60 -6.35 9.71 -19.99
CA VAL A 60 -7.27 8.73 -20.60
C VAL A 60 -6.42 7.66 -21.28
N ALA A 61 -6.68 6.38 -20.98
CA ALA A 61 -6.02 5.28 -21.67
C ALA A 61 -6.38 5.35 -23.16
N ALA A 62 -5.38 5.61 -24.00
CA ALA A 62 -5.54 5.50 -25.43
C ALA A 62 -5.33 4.03 -25.80
N ASP A 63 -6.40 3.33 -26.19
CA ASP A 63 -6.37 1.96 -26.72
C ASP A 63 -5.88 1.96 -28.18
N ASP A 64 -4.80 2.69 -28.42
CA ASP A 64 -4.20 2.82 -29.74
C ASP A 64 -3.08 1.78 -29.79
N GLY A 65 -3.36 0.60 -30.37
CA GLY A 65 -2.52 -0.60 -30.46
C GLY A 65 -1.14 -0.44 -31.14
N GLY A 66 -0.37 0.58 -30.76
CA GLY A 66 1.01 0.83 -31.09
C GLY A 66 1.95 0.57 -29.90
N PRO A 67 3.25 0.43 -30.15
CA PRO A 67 4.20 -0.12 -29.18
C PRO A 67 4.38 0.78 -27.95
N LEU A 68 4.19 0.19 -26.75
CA LEU A 68 4.91 0.48 -25.50
C LEU A 68 5.08 1.96 -25.11
N ARG A 69 4.03 2.79 -25.18
CA ARG A 69 4.10 4.18 -24.71
C ARG A 69 3.12 4.43 -23.57
N VAL A 70 3.66 4.77 -22.40
CA VAL A 70 2.88 5.13 -21.22
C VAL A 70 2.27 6.53 -21.43
N PRO A 71 0.93 6.69 -21.42
CA PRO A 71 0.29 8.00 -21.49
C PRO A 71 0.71 8.85 -20.30
N THR A 72 1.11 10.11 -20.52
CA THR A 72 1.43 11.05 -19.44
C THR A 72 0.69 12.37 -19.60
N LEU A 73 0.61 13.11 -18.50
CA LEU A 73 0.04 14.46 -18.47
C LEU A 73 1.16 15.52 -18.49
N PRO A 74 0.93 16.69 -19.09
CA PRO A 74 1.88 17.78 -19.03
C PRO A 74 2.00 18.32 -17.60
N LEU A 75 3.22 18.60 -17.16
CA LEU A 75 3.51 19.09 -15.81
C LEU A 75 2.81 20.43 -15.50
N ALA A 76 2.57 21.27 -16.53
CA ALA A 76 1.81 22.52 -16.41
C ALA A 76 0.36 22.33 -15.93
N LEU A 77 -0.16 21.10 -15.92
CA LEU A 77 -1.47 20.78 -15.35
C LEU A 77 -1.46 20.84 -13.82
N VAL A 78 -0.31 20.62 -13.17
CA VAL A 78 -0.16 20.77 -11.71
C VAL A 78 -0.41 22.23 -11.30
N ASP A 79 0.16 23.19 -12.03
CA ASP A 79 -0.04 24.62 -11.74
C ASP A 79 -1.48 25.09 -11.96
N ARG A 80 -2.23 24.37 -12.81
CA ARG A 80 -3.67 24.60 -12.98
C ARG A 80 -4.46 23.97 -11.84
N ALA A 81 -4.10 22.74 -11.43
CA ALA A 81 -4.73 22.05 -10.31
C ALA A 81 -4.59 22.83 -8.99
N ARG A 82 -3.42 23.42 -8.73
CA ARG A 82 -3.18 24.28 -7.55
C ARG A 82 -4.07 25.53 -7.48
N ARG A 83 -4.62 25.98 -8.60
CA ARG A 83 -5.47 27.19 -8.67
C ARG A 83 -6.96 26.87 -8.56
N VAL A 84 -7.34 25.60 -8.46
CA VAL A 84 -8.74 25.19 -8.28
C VAL A 84 -9.18 25.59 -6.87
N ALA A 85 -10.34 26.25 -6.76
CA ALA A 85 -10.90 26.62 -5.47
C ALA A 85 -11.18 25.37 -4.62
N GLY A 86 -10.57 25.30 -3.45
CA GLY A 86 -10.66 24.14 -2.53
C GLY A 86 -9.47 23.18 -2.59
N ALA A 87 -8.53 23.33 -3.54
CA ALA A 87 -7.31 22.53 -3.56
C ALA A 87 -6.31 23.05 -2.51
N ALA A 88 -5.99 22.22 -1.51
CA ALA A 88 -5.00 22.57 -0.47
C ALA A 88 -3.56 22.45 -0.99
N ASP A 89 -3.25 21.40 -1.74
CA ASP A 89 -1.98 21.21 -2.44
C ASP A 89 -2.22 20.37 -3.70
N ALA A 90 -1.28 20.44 -4.65
CA ALA A 90 -1.23 19.51 -5.78
C ALA A 90 0.21 19.12 -6.07
N HIS A 91 0.43 17.81 -6.19
CA HIS A 91 1.72 17.21 -6.48
C HIS A 91 1.64 16.38 -7.77
N PRO A 92 2.67 16.45 -8.63
CA PRO A 92 2.81 15.46 -9.69
C PRO A 92 3.13 14.10 -9.07
N THR A 93 2.53 13.04 -9.60
CA THR A 93 2.92 11.67 -9.28
C THR A 93 3.39 10.99 -10.55
N VAL A 94 4.57 10.38 -10.49
CA VAL A 94 5.11 9.55 -11.57
C VAL A 94 5.26 8.14 -11.03
N SER A 95 4.62 7.18 -11.70
CA SER A 95 4.72 5.75 -11.35
C SER A 95 5.05 4.94 -12.60
N VAL A 96 6.10 4.12 -12.54
CA VAL A 96 6.50 3.19 -13.61
C VAL A 96 6.49 1.78 -13.07
N HIS A 97 5.70 0.90 -13.68
CA HIS A 97 5.46 -0.48 -13.20
C HIS A 97 6.39 -1.54 -13.83
N ASP A 98 7.21 -1.14 -14.81
CA ASP A 98 8.13 -2.02 -15.54
C ASP A 98 9.56 -1.44 -15.55
N ALA A 99 9.96 -0.83 -14.42
CA ALA A 99 11.33 -0.38 -14.28
C ALA A 99 12.23 -1.59 -14.00
N VAL A 100 13.33 -1.68 -14.74
CA VAL A 100 14.40 -2.65 -14.49
C VAL A 100 15.49 -1.95 -13.71
N VAL A 101 15.79 -2.48 -12.54
CA VAL A 101 16.85 -1.96 -11.70
C VAL A 101 18.05 -2.90 -11.79
N VAL A 102 19.21 -2.35 -12.13
CA VAL A 102 20.46 -3.11 -12.29
C VAL A 102 21.53 -2.58 -11.34
N ASP A 103 22.33 -3.51 -10.81
CA ASP A 103 23.49 -3.18 -9.98
C ASP A 103 24.65 -2.60 -10.83
N ARG A 104 25.76 -2.28 -10.17
CA ARG A 104 27.00 -1.85 -10.85
C ARG A 104 27.58 -2.90 -11.81
N ALA A 105 27.38 -4.18 -11.54
CA ALA A 105 27.91 -5.30 -12.32
C ALA A 105 27.01 -5.68 -13.51
N GLY A 106 25.83 -5.04 -13.64
CA GLY A 106 24.87 -5.31 -14.70
C GLY A 106 23.90 -6.45 -14.37
N HIS A 107 23.91 -6.98 -13.14
CA HIS A 107 22.92 -7.94 -12.70
C HIS A 107 21.59 -7.25 -12.44
N ARG A 108 20.52 -7.86 -12.95
CA ARG A 108 19.15 -7.39 -12.71
C ARG A 108 18.77 -7.76 -11.28
N LEU A 109 18.38 -6.75 -10.50
CA LEU A 109 18.01 -6.93 -9.10
C LEU A 109 16.64 -7.61 -8.95
N SER A 110 15.75 -7.39 -9.93
CA SER A 110 14.45 -8.04 -10.12
C SER A 110 13.95 -7.68 -11.52
N ASP A 111 13.00 -8.48 -12.05
CA ASP A 111 12.43 -8.27 -13.37
C ASP A 111 11.46 -7.08 -13.43
N ARG A 112 10.84 -6.71 -12.32
CA ARG A 112 9.86 -5.62 -12.26
C ARG A 112 9.98 -4.85 -10.94
N PHE A 113 10.27 -3.57 -11.04
CA PHE A 113 10.14 -2.62 -9.94
C PHE A 113 9.05 -1.61 -10.27
N THR A 114 8.28 -1.27 -9.25
CA THR A 114 7.45 -0.06 -9.25
C THR A 114 8.30 1.09 -8.73
N VAL A 115 8.62 2.06 -9.59
CA VAL A 115 9.28 3.29 -9.17
C VAL A 115 8.23 4.37 -9.05
N ALA A 116 8.15 4.99 -7.87
CA ALA A 116 7.23 6.08 -7.57
C ALA A 116 8.00 7.29 -7.03
N ASP A 117 7.41 8.48 -7.16
CA ASP A 117 7.97 9.70 -6.59
C ASP A 117 7.98 9.63 -5.05
N TYR A 118 9.08 10.12 -4.46
CA TYR A 118 9.22 10.23 -3.01
C TYR A 118 8.54 11.54 -2.55
N GLY A 119 7.21 11.52 -2.51
CA GLY A 119 6.41 12.65 -2.06
C GLY A 119 6.43 12.84 -0.53
N LYS A 120 6.12 14.06 -0.07
CA LYS A 120 5.91 14.36 1.37
C LYS A 120 4.79 13.53 2.01
N SER A 121 3.93 12.94 1.19
CA SER A 121 2.82 12.07 1.54
C SER A 121 3.16 10.58 1.50
N ALA A 122 4.43 10.20 1.25
CA ALA A 122 4.84 8.81 1.37
C ALA A 122 4.66 8.36 2.83
N ALA A 123 3.67 7.51 3.08
CA ALA A 123 3.44 6.83 4.36
C ALA A 123 4.53 5.78 4.66
N VAL A 124 5.76 6.04 4.24
CA VAL A 124 6.90 5.15 4.35
C VAL A 124 7.83 5.71 5.41
N SER A 125 7.93 5.00 6.53
CA SER A 125 8.96 5.30 7.52
C SER A 125 10.31 4.89 6.94
N VAL A 126 11.17 5.89 6.68
CA VAL A 126 12.53 5.62 6.22
C VAL A 126 13.28 4.97 7.38
N VAL A 127 13.59 3.68 7.25
CA VAL A 127 14.37 2.93 8.25
C VAL A 127 15.88 3.21 8.14
N ALA A 128 16.28 4.11 7.23
CA ALA A 128 17.66 4.51 6.99
C ALA A 128 17.94 5.92 7.52
N VAL A 129 19.22 6.16 7.84
CA VAL A 129 19.76 7.36 8.50
C VAL A 129 19.50 8.69 7.73
N ARG A 130 19.09 8.63 6.45
CA ARG A 130 18.90 9.83 5.61
C ARG A 130 17.86 9.61 4.51
N ALA A 131 16.91 10.55 4.41
CA ALA A 131 15.99 10.66 3.29
C ALA A 131 16.72 11.14 2.02
N PRO A 132 16.23 10.80 0.80
CA PRO A 132 16.82 11.28 -0.44
C PRO A 132 16.84 12.80 -0.46
N ALA A 133 18.01 13.39 -0.71
CA ALA A 133 18.25 14.84 -0.67
C ALA A 133 18.58 15.41 -2.06
N GLY A 134 19.08 14.57 -2.96
CA GLY A 134 19.44 14.93 -4.33
C GLY A 134 18.53 14.28 -5.38
N PRO A 135 18.51 14.83 -6.60
CA PRO A 135 17.71 14.33 -7.72
C PRO A 135 18.14 12.95 -8.27
N ARG A 136 19.24 12.39 -7.75
CA ARG A 136 19.76 11.07 -8.11
C ARG A 136 19.71 10.07 -6.95
N ASP A 137 19.14 10.48 -5.83
CA ASP A 137 18.99 9.60 -4.68
C ASP A 137 17.73 8.76 -4.87
N VAL A 138 17.83 7.46 -4.58
CA VAL A 138 16.73 6.50 -4.69
C VAL A 138 16.54 5.81 -3.35
N VAL A 139 15.30 5.61 -2.96
CA VAL A 139 14.93 4.80 -1.79
C VAL A 139 14.48 3.43 -2.29
N LEU A 140 15.04 2.38 -1.70
CA LEU A 140 14.63 1.00 -1.93
C LEU A 140 14.05 0.46 -0.63
N ASP A 141 13.01 -0.36 -0.72
CA ASP A 141 12.50 -1.09 0.43
C ASP A 141 13.50 -2.16 0.87
N ARG A 142 13.38 -2.59 2.13
CA ARG A 142 14.33 -3.55 2.72
C ARG A 142 14.38 -4.88 1.97
N ALA A 143 13.24 -5.40 1.52
CA ALA A 143 13.20 -6.69 0.84
C ALA A 143 13.93 -6.61 -0.51
N SER A 144 13.76 -5.51 -1.25
CA SER A 144 14.52 -5.24 -2.46
C SER A 144 16.03 -5.13 -2.21
N VAL A 145 16.44 -4.48 -1.12
CA VAL A 145 17.87 -4.36 -0.74
C VAL A 145 18.48 -5.74 -0.43
N GLU A 146 17.77 -6.56 0.35
CA GLU A 146 18.22 -7.90 0.73
C GLU A 146 18.29 -8.86 -0.47
N ALA A 147 17.27 -8.85 -1.34
CA ALA A 147 17.25 -9.66 -2.55
C ALA A 147 18.35 -9.26 -3.55
N ALA A 148 18.65 -7.97 -3.63
CA ALA A 148 19.65 -7.41 -4.52
C ALA A 148 21.09 -7.51 -4.00
N GLY A 149 21.28 -7.74 -2.70
CA GLY A 149 22.60 -7.70 -2.05
C GLY A 149 23.28 -6.33 -2.10
N VAL A 150 22.52 -5.25 -2.33
CA VAL A 150 23.04 -3.88 -2.42
C VAL A 150 23.16 -3.26 -1.03
N ARG A 151 24.14 -2.36 -0.83
CA ARG A 151 24.31 -1.64 0.45
C ARG A 151 23.94 -0.18 0.28
N LEU A 152 23.62 0.47 1.40
CA LEU A 152 23.36 1.91 1.41
C LEU A 152 24.57 2.66 0.84
N GLY A 153 24.34 3.53 -0.16
CA GLY A 153 25.38 4.28 -0.86
C GLY A 153 25.91 3.63 -2.14
N ASP A 154 25.46 2.42 -2.49
CA ASP A 154 25.75 1.84 -3.79
C ASP A 154 24.92 2.52 -4.90
N PRO A 155 25.51 3.05 -5.98
CA PRO A 155 24.82 3.42 -7.20
C PRO A 155 24.16 2.22 -7.83
N VAL A 156 22.94 2.48 -8.22
CA VAL A 156 22.03 1.58 -8.89
C VAL A 156 21.58 2.30 -10.16
N ARG A 157 21.38 1.55 -11.25
CA ARG A 157 20.83 2.10 -12.49
C ARG A 157 19.39 1.64 -12.66
N VAL A 158 18.51 2.59 -12.97
CA VAL A 158 17.10 2.35 -13.24
C VAL A 158 16.86 2.58 -14.73
N ALA A 159 16.38 1.54 -15.41
CA ALA A 159 15.94 1.60 -16.80
C ALA A 159 14.41 1.53 -16.86
N ALA A 160 13.79 2.47 -17.56
CA ALA A 160 12.34 2.55 -17.69
C ALA A 160 11.97 2.85 -19.16
N ALA A 161 10.76 2.45 -19.56
CA ALA A 161 10.22 2.78 -20.88
C ALA A 161 10.06 4.30 -21.06
N PRO A 162 10.32 4.85 -22.26
CA PRO A 162 10.20 6.28 -22.51
C PRO A 162 8.75 6.76 -22.45
N ALA A 163 8.50 7.85 -21.71
CA ALA A 163 7.21 8.52 -21.63
C ALA A 163 6.99 9.51 -22.79
N ARG A 164 5.72 9.85 -23.09
CA ARG A 164 5.36 10.88 -24.08
C ARG A 164 4.33 11.85 -23.49
N SER A 165 4.74 13.08 -23.17
CA SER A 165 3.83 14.17 -22.83
C SER A 165 3.37 14.91 -24.09
N ARG A 166 2.07 15.22 -24.19
CA ARG A 166 1.53 16.19 -25.16
C ARG A 166 1.46 17.58 -24.53
#